data_AF-A0A535SRA6-F1
#
_entry.id   AF-A0A535SRA6-F1
#
_cell.length_a   1.000
_cell.length_b   1.000
_cell.length_c   1.000
_cell.angle_alpha   90.00
_cell.angle_beta   90.00
_cell.angle_gamma   90.00
#
_symmetry.space_group_name_H-M   'P 1'
#
loop_
_entity.id
_entity.type
_entity.pdbx_description
1 polymer ?
#
loop_
_entity_poly.entity_id
_entity_poly.type
_entity_poly.pdbx_seq_one_letter_code
_entity_poly.pdbx_strand_id
1 'polypeptide(L)'
;MTVTLTFTLQKGANIPELRFITPSGKKLTVADEAGYFVTTAHGPDLFKDSQQAIRYMIDHLSSEYHMTREQAYCLCGAAVDLK
;
A
#
# COMPACT_ATOMS: atom_id res chain seq x y z
N MET A 1 24.44 11.32 -3.38
CA MET A 1 23.76 10.10 -3.88
C MET A 1 23.06 10.46 -5.17
N THR A 2 23.19 9.66 -6.23
CA THR A 2 22.55 9.91 -7.53
C THR A 2 21.67 8.73 -7.89
N VAL A 3 20.47 9.00 -8.38
CA VAL A 3 19.46 8.00 -8.78
C VAL A 3 18.91 8.40 -10.16
N THR A 4 18.66 7.41 -11.00
CA THR A 4 18.04 7.57 -12.32
C THR A 4 16.62 7.02 -12.27
N LEU A 5 15.65 7.78 -12.77
CA LEU A 5 14.22 7.45 -12.74
C LEU A 5 13.61 7.57 -14.15
N THR A 6 12.60 6.74 -14.43
CA THR A 6 11.77 6.82 -15.62
C THR A 6 10.35 7.18 -15.22
N PHE A 7 9.74 8.13 -15.92
CA PHE A 7 8.39 8.61 -15.61
C PHE A 7 7.42 8.27 -16.74
N THR A 8 6.20 7.90 -16.38
CA THR A 8 5.11 7.63 -17.32
C THR A 8 3.81 8.22 -16.75
N LEU A 9 2.98 8.80 -17.63
CA LEU A 9 1.71 9.40 -17.23
C LEU A 9 0.58 8.38 -17.29
N GLN A 10 -0.06 8.13 -16.14
CA GLN A 10 -1.35 7.43 -16.08
C GLN A 10 -2.48 8.46 -15.96
N LYS A 11 -3.20 8.69 -17.06
CA LYS A 11 -4.34 9.64 -17.08
C LYS A 11 -5.51 9.09 -16.27
N GLY A 12 -6.14 9.94 -15.47
CA GLY A 12 -7.34 9.58 -14.71
C GLY A 12 -7.09 8.60 -13.56
N ALA A 13 -5.84 8.41 -13.12
CA ALA A 13 -5.52 7.46 -12.08
C ALA A 13 -6.10 7.83 -10.69
N ASN A 14 -6.42 9.11 -10.46
CA ASN A 14 -7.09 9.63 -9.26
C ASN A 14 -6.57 9.02 -7.95
N ILE A 15 -5.24 8.90 -7.83
CA ILE A 15 -4.60 8.24 -6.70
C ILE A 15 -4.60 9.22 -5.52
N PRO A 16 -5.20 8.86 -4.37
CA PRO A 16 -5.36 9.80 -3.26
C PRO A 16 -4.06 10.05 -2.48
N GLU A 17 -3.08 9.15 -2.60
CA GLU A 17 -1.84 9.17 -1.83
C GLU A 17 -0.75 8.36 -2.54
N LEU A 18 0.51 8.57 -2.17
CA LEU A 18 1.62 7.76 -2.65
C LEU A 18 1.35 6.26 -2.41
N ARG A 19 1.62 5.47 -3.45
CA ARG A 19 1.60 4.01 -3.41
C ARG A 19 2.74 3.47 -4.27
N PHE A 20 3.32 2.36 -3.85
CA PHE A 20 4.45 1.77 -4.56
C PHE A 20 4.45 0.25 -4.46
N ILE A 21 5.17 -0.38 -5.38
CA ILE A 21 5.42 -1.81 -5.37
C ILE A 21 6.90 -2.02 -5.11
N THR A 22 7.23 -2.90 -4.17
CA THR A 22 8.62 -3.34 -4.01
C THR A 22 8.90 -4.55 -4.89
N PRO A 23 10.08 -4.60 -5.54
CA PRO A 23 10.47 -5.77 -6.31
C PRO A 23 10.65 -6.99 -5.39
N SER A 24 10.44 -8.18 -5.96
CA SER A 24 10.77 -9.44 -5.30
C SER A 24 12.27 -9.54 -4.96
N GLY A 25 12.59 -10.35 -3.95
CA GLY A 25 13.96 -10.61 -3.50
C GLY A 25 14.62 -9.45 -2.72
N LYS A 26 14.00 -8.27 -2.64
CA LYS A 26 14.44 -7.18 -1.75
C LYS A 26 13.54 -7.13 -0.53
N LYS A 27 13.99 -7.83 0.53
CA LYS A 27 13.26 -7.96 1.80
C LYS A 27 13.06 -6.59 2.45
N LEU A 28 11.81 -6.11 2.50
CA LEU A 28 11.39 -5.07 3.46
C LEU A 28 11.23 -5.66 4.86
N THR A 29 10.90 -6.94 4.95
CA THR A 29 10.65 -7.67 6.20
C THR A 29 11.20 -9.10 6.10
N VAL A 30 11.26 -9.82 7.21
CA VAL A 30 11.72 -11.23 7.24
C VAL A 30 10.69 -12.17 6.57
N ALA A 31 9.42 -11.76 6.50
CA ALA A 31 8.30 -12.65 6.23
C ALA A 31 8.01 -12.92 4.74
N ASP A 32 8.51 -12.11 3.81
CA ASP A 32 8.16 -12.26 2.40
C ASP A 32 9.32 -11.97 1.43
N GLU A 33 9.36 -12.77 0.37
CA GLU A 33 10.30 -12.72 -0.75
C GLU A 33 9.65 -12.21 -2.05
N ALA A 34 8.32 -12.18 -2.13
CA ALA A 34 7.58 -11.77 -3.33
C ALA A 34 7.52 -10.24 -3.52
N GLY A 35 7.67 -9.47 -2.46
CA GLY A 35 7.52 -8.01 -2.47
C GLY A 35 6.16 -7.56 -1.91
N TYR A 36 5.87 -6.26 -2.01
CA TYR A 36 4.71 -5.64 -1.37
C TYR A 36 4.05 -4.64 -2.31
N PHE A 37 2.72 -4.60 -2.31
CA PHE A 37 1.99 -3.40 -2.67
C PHE A 37 1.80 -2.57 -1.41
N VAL A 38 2.19 -1.30 -1.45
CA VAL A 38 2.20 -0.43 -0.28
C VAL A 38 1.31 0.77 -0.51
N THR A 39 0.42 1.03 0.45
CA THR A 39 -0.32 2.28 0.59
C THR A 39 0.29 3.09 1.72
N THR A 40 0.38 4.41 1.54
CA THR A 40 0.87 5.31 2.60
C THR A 40 -0.23 6.26 3.04
N ALA A 41 0.06 7.08 4.05
CA ALA A 41 -0.64 8.30 4.40
C ALA A 41 0.36 9.22 5.10
N HIS A 42 0.26 10.53 4.88
CA HIS A 42 1.14 11.50 5.53
C HIS A 42 0.33 12.52 6.33
N GLY A 43 0.88 12.91 7.48
CA GLY A 43 0.26 13.87 8.36
C GLY A 43 1.01 14.02 9.68
N PRO A 44 0.51 14.89 10.57
CA PRO A 44 1.13 15.14 11.87
C PRO A 44 0.73 14.10 12.95
N ASP A 45 -0.21 13.20 12.66
CA ASP A 45 -0.81 12.27 13.65
C ASP A 45 -0.67 10.84 13.15
N LEU A 46 0.33 10.16 13.69
CA LEU A 46 0.67 8.79 13.32
C LEU A 46 -0.55 7.85 13.37
N PHE A 47 -1.39 7.96 14.40
CA PHE A 47 -2.52 7.05 14.54
C PHE A 47 -3.58 7.27 13.46
N LYS A 48 -3.91 8.53 13.16
CA LYS A 48 -4.84 8.87 12.08
C LYS A 48 -4.30 8.48 10.71
N ASP A 49 -3.02 8.72 10.48
CA ASP A 49 -2.36 8.41 9.21
C ASP A 49 -2.26 6.89 9.02
N SER A 50 -1.89 6.14 10.06
CA SER A 50 -1.96 4.68 10.07
C SER A 50 -3.35 4.14 9.70
N GLN A 51 -4.41 4.69 10.30
CA GLN A 51 -5.78 4.30 9.93
C GLN A 51 -6.08 4.62 8.46
N GLN A 52 -5.62 5.76 7.95
CA GLN A 52 -5.87 6.18 6.59
C GLN A 52 -5.12 5.30 5.57
N ALA A 53 -3.86 4.94 5.85
CA ALA A 53 -3.08 4.01 5.03
C ALA A 53 -3.79 2.64 4.92
N ILE A 54 -4.38 2.15 6.02
CA ILE A 54 -5.18 0.90 6.01
C ILE A 54 -6.48 1.06 5.23
N ARG A 55 -7.16 2.21 5.31
CA ARG A 55 -8.37 2.47 4.49
C ARG A 55 -8.04 2.40 3.00
N TYR A 56 -6.92 2.98 2.57
CA TYR A 56 -6.47 2.87 1.18
C TYR A 56 -6.11 1.43 0.79
N MET A 57 -5.52 0.64 1.70
CA MET A 57 -5.28 -0.78 1.44
C MET A 57 -6.58 -1.56 1.26
N ILE A 58 -7.59 -1.28 2.09
CA ILE A 58 -8.93 -1.86 1.96
C ILE A 58 -9.55 -1.49 0.61
N ASP A 59 -9.45 -0.22 0.20
CA ASP A 59 -9.97 0.23 -1.09
C ASP A 59 -9.29 -0.50 -2.26
N HIS A 60 -7.96 -0.69 -2.19
CA HIS A 60 -7.19 -1.45 -3.19
C HIS A 60 -7.60 -2.93 -3.22
N LEU A 61 -7.72 -3.59 -2.07
CA LEU A 61 -8.14 -4.99 -1.99
C LEU A 61 -9.57 -5.18 -2.53
N SER A 62 -10.47 -4.24 -2.23
CA SER A 62 -11.82 -4.26 -2.78
C SER A 62 -11.86 -4.01 -4.28
N SER A 63 -11.05 -3.08 -4.82
CA SER A 63 -11.06 -2.77 -6.26
C SER A 63 -10.40 -3.84 -7.10
N GLU A 64 -9.19 -4.27 -6.73
CA GLU A 64 -8.35 -5.16 -7.55
C GLU A 64 -8.65 -6.64 -7.32
N TYR A 65 -9.02 -7.01 -6.09
CA TYR A 65 -9.26 -8.41 -5.71
C TYR A 65 -10.73 -8.73 -5.41
N HIS A 66 -11.62 -7.76 -5.65
CA HIS A 66 -13.08 -7.91 -5.52
C HIS A 66 -13.54 -8.42 -4.14
N MET A 67 -12.78 -8.12 -3.09
CA MET A 67 -13.15 -8.43 -1.71
C MET A 67 -14.21 -7.47 -1.20
N THR A 68 -15.13 -7.94 -0.36
CA THR A 68 -15.95 -7.02 0.42
C THR A 68 -15.07 -6.21 1.37
N ARG A 69 -15.53 -5.02 1.79
CA ARG A 69 -14.74 -4.18 2.71
C ARG A 69 -14.45 -4.89 4.03
N GLU A 70 -15.38 -5.73 4.50
CA GLU A 70 -15.25 -6.51 5.72
C GLU A 70 -14.18 -7.60 5.58
N GLN A 71 -14.16 -8.30 4.44
CA GLN A 71 -13.12 -9.30 4.13
C GLN A 71 -11.74 -8.65 4.05
N ALA A 72 -11.63 -7.53 3.33
CA ALA A 72 -10.39 -6.77 3.23
C ALA A 72 -9.94 -6.24 4.60
N TYR A 73 -10.86 -5.74 5.43
CA TYR A 73 -10.56 -5.30 6.79
C TYR A 73 -10.01 -6.43 7.67
N CYS A 74 -10.66 -7.61 7.65
CA CYS A 74 -10.19 -8.79 8.37
C CYS A 74 -8.79 -9.23 7.89
N LEU A 75 -8.54 -9.21 6.57
CA LEU A 75 -7.23 -9.56 6.02
C LEU A 75 -6.17 -8.53 6.44
N CYS A 76 -6.48 -7.24 6.41
CA CYS A 76 -5.58 -6.20 6.89
C CYS A 76 -5.18 -6.43 8.36
N GLY A 77 -6.13 -6.80 9.22
CA GLY A 77 -5.83 -7.11 10.62
C GLY A 77 -4.96 -8.35 10.84
N ALA A 78 -4.97 -9.30 9.91
CA ALA A 78 -4.25 -10.57 10.04
C ALA A 78 -2.89 -10.60 9.34
N ALA A 79 -2.75 -9.91 8.21
CA ALA A 79 -1.64 -10.11 7.29
C ALA A 79 -0.96 -8.83 6.79
N VAL A 80 -1.59 -7.66 6.91
CA VAL A 80 -0.92 -6.41 6.51
C VAL A 80 0.10 -6.02 7.56
N ASP A 81 1.35 -5.88 7.14
CA ASP A 81 2.43 -5.35 7.96
C ASP A 81 2.43 -3.82 7.89
N LEU A 82 1.91 -3.19 8.94
CA LEU A 82 1.88 -1.73 9.08
C LEU A 82 3.20 -1.24 9.71
N LYS A 83 3.78 -0.19 9.12
CA LYS A 83 5.02 0.45 9.57
C LYS A 83 4.79 1.88 10.03
#